data_AF-A0A9R1W4T1-F1
#
_entry.id   AF-A0A9R1W4T1-F1
#
_cell.length_a   1.000
_cell.length_b   1.000
_cell.length_c   1.000
_cell.angle_alpha   90.00
_cell.angle_beta   90.00
_cell.angle_gamma   90.00
#
_symmetry.space_group_name_H-M   'P 1'
#
loop_
_entity.id
_entity.type
_entity.pdbx_description
1 polymer ?
#
loop_
_entity_poly.entity_id
_entity_poly.type
_entity_poly.pdbx_seq_one_letter_code
_entity_poly.pdbx_strand_id
1 'polypeptide(L)'
;MVVPAHLTAEAVNELREGIDLLLGRWSALQMAIQNEWGGRDTRQKAQQLALDIYHWLIRPAEALYVDDLENLLDDFMLSLNTEIDDGSIEEISENLMIIHEECLEGNFASIERLRQSASQTANHPMQVVTGDDDDDDDDDESDSGSSSGDEPMDMEDGVDHLTVGEPGRGPTPMVDADGWTVVSSRRNRGGTR
;
A
#
# COMPACT_ATOMS: atom_id res chain seq x y z
N MET A 1 -38.43 23.09 18.81
CA MET A 1 -37.22 23.80 18.33
C MET A 1 -36.15 22.75 18.19
N VAL A 2 -35.86 22.32 16.97
CA VAL A 2 -34.70 21.46 16.71
C VAL A 2 -33.52 22.44 16.71
N VAL A 3 -32.70 22.40 17.75
CA VAL A 3 -31.47 23.19 17.80
C VAL A 3 -30.62 22.67 16.64
N PRO A 4 -30.07 23.54 15.77
CA PRO A 4 -29.13 23.07 14.78
C PRO A 4 -27.99 22.34 15.52
N ALA A 5 -27.77 21.07 15.17
CA ALA A 5 -26.74 20.26 15.76
C ALA A 5 -25.39 20.84 15.34
N HIS A 6 -24.85 21.72 16.17
CA HIS A 6 -23.52 22.27 16.02
C HIS A 6 -22.59 21.44 16.89
N LEU A 7 -21.49 20.95 16.32
CA LEU A 7 -20.47 20.27 17.11
C LEU A 7 -19.98 21.22 18.22
N THR A 8 -19.98 20.71 19.45
CA THR A 8 -19.34 21.39 20.58
C THR A 8 -17.83 21.41 20.38
N ALA A 9 -17.11 22.29 21.09
CA ALA A 9 -15.64 22.34 21.00
C ALA A 9 -14.99 21.00 21.39
N GLU A 10 -15.61 20.28 22.33
CA GLU A 10 -15.20 18.92 22.72
C GLU A 10 -15.42 17.92 21.57
N ALA A 11 -16.62 17.91 20.98
CA ALA A 11 -16.94 17.04 19.85
C ALA A 11 -16.05 17.31 18.62
N VAL A 12 -15.62 18.56 18.41
CA VAL A 12 -14.67 18.89 17.33
C VAL A 12 -13.30 18.22 17.55
N ASN A 13 -12.81 18.21 18.79
CA ASN A 13 -11.53 17.58 19.09
C ASN A 13 -11.62 16.06 18.98
N GLU A 14 -12.70 15.49 19.51
CA GLU A 14 -12.98 14.05 19.41
C GLU A 14 -13.11 13.62 17.94
N LEU A 15 -13.84 14.38 17.12
CA LEU A 15 -13.98 14.08 15.69
C LEU A 15 -12.64 14.07 14.96
N ARG A 16 -11.79 15.08 15.20
CA ARG A 16 -10.45 15.15 14.59
C ARG A 16 -9.61 13.94 14.95
N GLU A 17 -9.60 13.57 16.23
CA GLU A 17 -8.89 12.39 16.68
C GLU A 17 -9.47 11.09 16.09
N GLY A 18 -10.80 10.99 15.99
CA GLY A 18 -11.47 9.86 15.34
C GLY A 18 -11.04 9.68 13.87
N ILE A 19 -10.95 10.78 13.12
CA ILE A 19 -10.45 10.78 11.73
C ILE A 19 -9.00 10.28 11.70
N ASP A 20 -8.12 10.84 12.53
CA ASP A 20 -6.71 10.44 12.58
C ASP A 20 -6.55 8.95 12.93
N LEU A 21 -7.36 8.44 13.86
CA LEU A 21 -7.34 7.03 14.26
C LEU A 21 -7.85 6.10 13.14
N LEU A 22 -8.90 6.49 12.41
CA LEU A 22 -9.40 5.68 11.29
C LEU A 22 -8.38 5.62 10.16
N LEU A 23 -7.84 6.76 9.74
CA LEU A 23 -6.79 6.82 8.71
C LEU A 23 -5.52 6.07 9.14
N GLY A 24 -5.17 6.13 10.43
CA GLY A 24 -4.07 5.39 11.03
C GLY A 24 -4.24 3.86 10.94
N ARG A 25 -5.48 3.37 10.93
CA ARG A 25 -5.80 1.93 10.83
C ARG A 25 -6.03 1.45 9.40
N TRP A 26 -6.21 2.36 8.46
CA TRP A 26 -6.41 2.00 7.06
C TRP A 26 -5.11 1.48 6.45
N SER A 27 -5.01 0.15 6.32
CA SER A 27 -3.80 -0.55 5.90
C SER A 27 -3.28 -0.06 4.55
N ALA A 28 -4.16 0.16 3.58
CA ALA A 28 -3.81 0.69 2.27
C ALA A 28 -3.09 2.03 2.35
N LEU A 29 -3.62 2.97 3.13
CA LEU A 29 -3.00 4.27 3.35
C LEU A 29 -1.66 4.15 4.09
N GLN A 30 -1.58 3.28 5.10
CA GLN A 30 -0.31 3.04 5.82
C GLN A 30 0.76 2.45 4.89
N MET A 31 0.40 1.52 4.01
CA MET A 31 1.32 0.98 3.00
C MET A 31 1.76 2.06 2.01
N ALA A 32 0.85 2.92 1.56
CA ALA A 32 1.19 4.03 0.67
C ALA A 32 2.18 5.01 1.31
N ILE A 33 1.98 5.35 2.59
CA ILE A 33 2.89 6.21 3.36
C ILE A 33 4.26 5.54 3.53
N GLN A 34 4.28 4.27 3.95
CA GLN A 34 5.53 3.55 4.25
C GLN A 34 6.41 3.37 3.01
N ASN A 35 5.79 3.15 1.85
CA ASN A 35 6.48 2.92 0.58
C ASN A 35 6.61 4.19 -0.28
N GLU A 36 6.17 5.35 0.22
CA GLU A 36 6.20 6.62 -0.50
C GLU A 36 5.57 6.54 -1.90
N TRP A 37 4.45 5.82 -2.07
CA TRP A 37 3.82 5.58 -3.38
C TRP A 37 3.40 6.87 -4.09
N GLY A 38 3.09 7.94 -3.35
CA GLY A 38 2.82 9.28 -3.87
C GLY A 38 4.02 10.25 -3.84
N GLY A 39 5.24 9.74 -3.65
CA GLY A 39 6.50 10.48 -3.49
C GLY A 39 6.86 10.81 -2.05
N ARG A 40 7.96 11.56 -1.84
CA ARG A 40 8.46 11.96 -0.50
C ARG A 40 7.45 12.76 0.33
N ASP A 41 6.50 13.37 -0.35
CA ASP A 41 5.46 14.21 0.25
C ASP A 41 4.23 13.39 0.69
N THR A 42 4.21 12.05 0.47
CA THR A 42 3.05 11.18 0.77
C THR A 42 2.56 11.35 2.20
N ARG A 43 3.47 11.46 3.17
CA ARG A 43 3.11 11.67 4.58
C ARG A 43 2.42 13.01 4.81
N GLN A 44 2.85 14.07 4.12
CA GLN A 44 2.21 15.39 4.21
C GLN A 44 0.85 15.38 3.52
N LYS A 45 0.72 14.69 2.38
CA LYS A 45 -0.57 14.48 1.70
C LYS A 45 -1.56 13.76 2.60
N ALA A 46 -1.13 12.70 3.30
CA ALA A 46 -2.00 11.96 4.24
C ALA A 46 -2.47 12.83 5.42
N GLN A 47 -1.60 13.72 5.93
CA GLN A 47 -2.01 14.71 6.95
C GLN A 47 -3.01 15.72 6.40
N GLN A 48 -2.84 16.13 5.14
CA GLN A 48 -3.79 17.02 4.47
C GLN A 48 -5.15 16.34 4.26
N LEU A 49 -5.17 15.05 3.92
CA LEU A 49 -6.40 14.27 3.80
C LEU A 49 -7.24 14.33 5.09
N ALA A 50 -6.62 14.18 6.27
CA ALA A 50 -7.34 14.26 7.54
C ALA A 50 -8.05 15.62 7.73
N LEU A 51 -7.39 16.72 7.31
CA LEU A 51 -7.98 18.06 7.34
C LEU A 51 -9.11 18.19 6.31
N ASP A 52 -8.92 17.65 5.12
CA ASP A 52 -9.90 17.72 4.04
C ASP A 52 -11.17 16.94 4.39
N ILE A 53 -11.03 15.75 4.99
CA ILE A 53 -12.13 14.95 5.54
C ILE A 53 -12.83 15.72 6.67
N TYR A 54 -12.09 16.31 7.60
CA TYR A 54 -12.69 17.13 8.66
C TYR A 54 -13.52 18.28 8.09
N HIS A 55 -12.96 19.03 7.13
CA HIS A 55 -13.67 20.11 6.46
C HIS A 55 -14.87 19.60 5.66
N TRP A 56 -14.78 18.39 5.12
CA TRP A 56 -15.87 17.73 4.44
C TRP A 56 -17.02 17.44 5.41
N LEU A 57 -16.73 16.84 6.57
CA LEU A 57 -17.71 16.40 7.56
C LEU A 57 -18.45 17.56 8.26
N ILE A 58 -17.80 18.71 8.47
CA ILE A 58 -18.46 19.87 9.09
C ILE A 58 -19.40 20.64 8.15
N ARG A 59 -19.57 20.19 6.91
CA ARG A 59 -20.58 20.74 6.00
C ARG A 59 -21.99 20.45 6.52
N PRO A 60 -23.00 21.21 6.07
CA PRO A 60 -24.39 20.93 6.42
C PRO A 60 -24.77 19.49 6.03
N ALA A 61 -25.45 18.78 6.94
CA ALA A 61 -25.80 17.36 6.78
C ALA A 61 -26.59 17.05 5.49
N GLU A 62 -27.32 18.02 4.95
CA GLU A 62 -28.05 17.92 3.68
C GLU A 62 -27.14 17.71 2.46
N ALA A 63 -25.83 17.94 2.61
CA ALA A 63 -24.82 17.79 1.57
C ALA A 63 -23.78 16.70 1.89
N LEU A 64 -24.01 15.89 2.93
CA LEU A 64 -23.13 14.79 3.31
C LEU A 64 -23.68 13.48 2.74
N TYR A 65 -23.18 13.08 1.56
CA TYR A 65 -23.46 11.78 0.96
C TYR A 65 -22.24 10.88 1.13
N VAL A 66 -22.46 9.61 1.49
CA VAL A 66 -21.36 8.65 1.68
C VAL A 66 -20.60 8.43 0.37
N ASP A 67 -21.30 8.35 -0.76
CA ASP A 67 -20.69 8.20 -2.09
C ASP A 67 -19.72 9.36 -2.42
N ASP A 68 -20.02 10.59 -1.98
CA ASP A 68 -19.15 11.74 -2.19
C ASP A 68 -17.88 11.68 -1.32
N LEU A 69 -17.96 11.06 -0.14
CA LEU A 69 -16.80 10.80 0.70
C LEU A 69 -15.96 9.65 0.14
N GLU A 70 -16.60 8.58 -0.34
CA GLU A 70 -15.91 7.47 -1.03
C GLU A 70 -15.11 8.00 -2.23
N ASN A 71 -15.73 8.82 -3.09
CA ASN A 71 -15.05 9.44 -4.22
C ASN A 71 -13.86 10.31 -3.78
N LEU A 72 -13.98 11.05 -2.67
CA LEU A 72 -12.87 11.86 -2.13
C LEU A 72 -11.70 10.97 -1.69
N LEU A 73 -12.00 9.84 -1.03
CA LEU A 73 -10.98 8.89 -0.59
C LEU A 73 -10.33 8.17 -1.77
N ASP A 74 -11.11 7.76 -2.77
CA ASP A 74 -10.62 7.12 -3.98
C ASP A 74 -9.71 8.06 -4.79
N ASP A 75 -10.17 9.28 -5.08
CA ASP A 75 -9.38 10.31 -5.77
C ASP A 75 -8.06 10.57 -5.04
N PHE A 76 -8.09 10.59 -3.70
CA PHE A 76 -6.88 10.74 -2.91
C PHE A 76 -5.92 9.55 -3.05
N MET A 77 -6.42 8.32 -2.96
CA MET A 77 -5.59 7.12 -3.11
C MET A 77 -4.99 7.02 -4.52
N LEU A 78 -5.76 7.38 -5.56
CA LEU A 78 -5.27 7.51 -6.93
C LEU A 78 -4.17 8.58 -7.04
N SER A 79 -4.26 9.68 -6.28
CA SER A 79 -3.19 10.70 -6.22
C SER A 79 -1.89 10.19 -5.58
N LEU A 80 -1.96 9.08 -4.84
CA LEU A 80 -0.82 8.32 -4.31
C LEU A 80 -0.44 7.16 -5.22
N ASN A 81 -0.95 7.11 -6.45
CA ASN A 81 -0.73 6.02 -7.41
C ASN A 81 -1.16 4.65 -6.86
N THR A 82 -2.26 4.63 -6.10
CA THR A 82 -2.83 3.43 -5.47
C THR A 82 -4.28 3.27 -5.89
N GLU A 83 -4.63 2.09 -6.41
CA GLU A 83 -6.00 1.69 -6.71
C GLU A 83 -6.46 0.70 -5.64
N ILE A 84 -7.66 0.92 -5.07
CA ILE A 84 -8.21 0.13 -3.97
C ILE A 84 -9.52 -0.49 -4.42
N ASP A 85 -9.61 -1.82 -4.39
CA ASP A 85 -10.79 -2.60 -4.79
C ASP A 85 -11.08 -3.72 -3.76
N ASP A 86 -10.74 -3.48 -2.49
CA ASP A 86 -10.91 -4.44 -1.39
C ASP A 86 -12.10 -4.12 -0.48
N GLY A 87 -12.89 -3.09 -0.82
CA GLY A 87 -14.03 -2.61 -0.02
C GLY A 87 -13.63 -1.71 1.17
N SER A 88 -12.34 -1.40 1.33
CA SER A 88 -11.88 -0.61 2.48
C SER A 88 -12.21 0.88 2.38
N ILE A 89 -12.42 1.43 1.17
CA ILE A 89 -12.86 2.82 1.00
C ILE A 89 -14.26 2.99 1.60
N GLU A 90 -15.16 2.08 1.25
CA GLU A 90 -16.54 2.03 1.73
C GLU A 90 -16.55 1.89 3.25
N GLU A 91 -15.79 0.93 3.80
CA GLU A 91 -15.69 0.72 5.25
C GLU A 91 -15.20 1.99 5.99
N ILE A 92 -14.16 2.65 5.48
CA ILE A 92 -13.62 3.87 6.11
C ILE A 92 -14.63 5.02 6.00
N SER A 93 -15.30 5.17 4.87
CA SER A 93 -16.30 6.21 4.65
C SER A 93 -17.51 6.05 5.60
N GLU A 94 -18.04 4.83 5.75
CA GLU A 94 -19.14 4.53 6.65
C GLU A 94 -18.76 4.82 8.10
N ASN A 95 -17.57 4.38 8.52
CA ASN A 95 -17.07 4.65 9.86
C ASN A 95 -16.90 6.16 10.13
N LEU A 96 -16.46 6.93 9.14
CA LEU A 96 -16.36 8.39 9.22
C LEU A 96 -17.73 9.06 9.42
N MET A 97 -18.78 8.56 8.76
CA MET A 97 -20.16 9.04 8.95
C MET A 97 -20.65 8.74 10.37
N ILE A 98 -20.41 7.52 10.86
CA ILE A 98 -20.83 7.10 12.19
C ILE A 98 -20.19 7.98 13.26
N ILE A 99 -18.87 8.20 13.22
CA ILE A 99 -18.21 9.05 14.24
C ILE A 99 -18.72 10.50 14.18
N HIS A 100 -19.06 11.00 12.98
CA HIS A 100 -19.60 12.35 12.84
C HIS A 100 -21.00 12.47 13.45
N GLU A 101 -21.87 11.49 13.18
CA GLU A 101 -23.21 11.44 13.79
C GLU A 101 -23.13 11.31 15.32
N GLU A 102 -22.30 10.40 15.82
CA GLU A 102 -22.07 10.24 17.27
C GLU A 102 -21.56 11.54 17.92
N CYS A 103 -20.65 12.26 17.25
CA CYS A 103 -20.16 13.56 17.71
C CYS A 103 -21.26 14.64 17.78
N LEU A 104 -22.24 14.60 16.87
CA LEU A 104 -23.41 15.50 16.92
C LEU A 104 -24.35 15.16 18.08
N GLU A 105 -24.44 13.88 18.44
CA GLU A 105 -25.21 13.39 19.59
C GLU A 105 -24.48 13.56 20.93
N GLY A 106 -23.17 13.87 20.90
CA GLY A 106 -22.31 13.92 22.08
C GLY A 106 -21.95 12.54 22.64
N ASN A 107 -22.03 11.51 21.80
CA ASN A 107 -21.57 10.16 22.10
C ASN A 107 -20.18 9.97 21.48
N PHE A 108 -19.22 9.41 22.23
CA PHE A 108 -17.85 9.20 21.74
C PHE A 108 -17.41 7.73 21.83
N ALA A 109 -18.38 6.81 21.96
CA ALA A 109 -18.11 5.39 22.17
C ALA A 109 -17.27 4.77 21.05
N SER A 110 -17.49 5.12 19.79
CA SER A 110 -16.70 4.56 18.68
C SER A 110 -15.27 5.07 18.69
N ILE A 111 -15.05 6.34 19.01
CA ILE A 111 -13.71 6.94 19.14
C ILE A 111 -12.96 6.32 20.32
N GLU A 112 -13.61 6.08 21.46
CA GLU A 112 -13.00 5.36 22.58
C GLU A 112 -12.58 3.94 22.21
N ARG A 113 -13.41 3.20 21.45
CA ARG A 113 -13.02 1.86 20.94
C ARG A 113 -11.84 1.95 19.99
N LEU A 114 -11.80 2.97 19.11
CA LEU A 114 -10.67 3.21 18.22
C LEU A 114 -9.39 3.48 19.02
N ARG A 115 -9.43 4.34 20.04
CA ARG A 115 -8.29 4.59 20.96
C ARG A 115 -7.79 3.30 21.61
N GLN A 116 -8.70 2.49 22.16
CA GLN A 116 -8.34 1.23 22.80
C GLN A 116 -7.65 0.27 21.82
N SER A 117 -8.18 0.14 20.61
CA SER A 117 -7.59 -0.72 19.58
C SER A 117 -6.22 -0.22 19.11
N ALA A 118 -6.03 1.09 18.94
CA ALA A 118 -4.76 1.69 18.54
C ALA A 118 -3.67 1.45 19.60
N SER A 119 -4.02 1.51 20.89
CA SER A 119 -3.09 1.21 21.98
C SER A 119 -2.64 -0.26 22.02
N GLN A 120 -3.47 -1.19 21.55
CA GLN A 120 -3.12 -2.61 21.46
C GLN A 120 -2.22 -2.88 20.25
N THR A 121 -2.41 -2.13 19.16
CA THR A 121 -1.57 -2.25 17.96
C THR A 121 -0.14 -1.76 18.22
N ALA A 122 0.05 -0.71 19.03
CA ALA A 122 1.38 -0.22 19.39
C ALA A 122 2.22 -1.22 20.23
N ASN A 123 1.59 -2.25 20.80
CA ASN A 123 2.26 -3.22 21.67
C ASN A 123 2.64 -4.54 20.97
N HIS A 124 2.34 -4.73 19.68
CA HIS A 124 2.93 -5.84 18.93
C HIS A 124 4.12 -5.32 18.11
N PRO A 125 5.38 -5.59 18.51
CA PRO A 125 6.48 -5.41 17.58
C PRO A 125 6.21 -6.32 16.39
N MET A 126 6.08 -5.73 15.21
CA MET A 126 6.06 -6.44 13.94
C MET A 126 7.36 -7.26 13.89
N GLN A 127 7.24 -8.56 14.15
CA GLN A 127 8.36 -9.48 14.19
C GLN A 127 8.88 -9.59 12.76
N VAL A 128 9.91 -8.81 12.46
CA VAL A 128 10.74 -8.99 11.28
C VAL A 128 11.27 -10.41 11.38
N VAL A 129 10.76 -11.31 10.55
CA VAL A 129 11.46 -12.57 10.24
C VAL A 129 12.70 -12.14 9.46
N THR A 130 13.75 -11.79 10.19
CA THR A 130 15.10 -11.91 9.70
C THR A 130 15.29 -13.41 9.47
N GLY A 131 15.44 -13.80 8.21
CA GLY A 131 15.94 -15.12 7.87
C GLY A 131 17.27 -15.29 8.59
N ASP A 132 17.28 -16.22 9.53
CA ASP A 132 18.47 -16.78 10.14
C ASP A 132 19.20 -17.55 9.04
N ASP A 133 20.20 -16.91 8.44
CA ASP A 133 21.25 -17.54 7.65
C ASP A 133 22.55 -16.91 8.16
N ASP A 134 22.89 -17.28 9.39
CA ASP A 134 24.19 -17.00 10.03
C ASP A 134 25.00 -18.30 9.87
N ASP A 135 25.73 -18.40 8.76
CA ASP A 135 26.76 -19.41 8.52
C ASP A 135 28.10 -18.64 8.42
N ASP A 136 28.83 -18.60 9.53
CA ASP A 136 30.12 -17.93 9.76
C ASP A 136 30.98 -18.95 10.55
N ASP A 137 32.25 -19.25 10.33
CA ASP A 137 33.28 -19.03 9.30
C ASP A 137 34.45 -20.00 9.67
N ASP A 138 35.53 -19.97 8.89
CA ASP A 138 36.92 -20.42 9.11
C ASP A 138 37.34 -21.79 8.54
N ASP A 139 38.11 -21.75 7.43
CA ASP A 139 39.53 -22.11 7.50
C ASP A 139 40.39 -21.47 6.38
N ASP A 140 41.64 -21.23 6.75
CA ASP A 140 42.67 -20.30 6.28
C ASP A 140 43.40 -20.69 4.95
N GLU A 141 44.29 -19.79 4.53
CA GLU A 141 45.56 -20.00 3.83
C GLU A 141 45.71 -19.58 2.34
N SER A 142 46.19 -18.33 2.16
CA SER A 142 47.37 -17.90 1.36
C SER A 142 47.71 -18.55 -0.01
N ASP A 143 47.73 -17.78 -1.10
CA ASP A 143 48.96 -17.53 -1.89
C ASP A 143 48.80 -16.36 -2.91
N SER A 144 49.93 -15.69 -3.09
CA SER A 144 50.29 -14.54 -3.90
C SER A 144 50.18 -14.70 -5.43
N GLY A 145 49.91 -13.59 -6.12
CA GLY A 145 50.02 -13.49 -7.57
C GLY A 145 49.82 -12.06 -8.08
N SER A 146 50.91 -11.31 -8.20
CA SER A 146 50.97 -9.98 -8.81
C SER A 146 50.85 -10.07 -10.35
N SER A 147 50.10 -9.17 -10.99
CA SER A 147 50.54 -8.51 -12.24
C SER A 147 49.63 -7.35 -12.65
N SER A 148 50.28 -6.27 -13.08
CA SER A 148 49.79 -4.99 -13.60
C SER A 148 49.10 -5.06 -14.97
N GLY A 149 48.40 -3.96 -15.33
CA GLY A 149 47.99 -3.54 -16.69
C GLY A 149 46.53 -3.08 -16.68
N ASP A 150 46.16 -1.80 -16.62
CA ASP A 150 46.35 -0.72 -17.60
C ASP A 150 45.86 -1.10 -19.02
N GLU A 151 44.67 -0.62 -19.39
CA GLU A 151 44.40 0.25 -20.55
C GLU A 151 42.89 0.30 -20.87
N PRO A 152 42.34 1.47 -21.26
CA PRO A 152 40.95 1.67 -21.67
C PRO A 152 40.77 1.42 -23.17
N MET A 153 39.61 0.93 -23.62
CA MET A 153 39.19 1.07 -25.02
C MET A 153 37.72 1.44 -25.15
N ASP A 154 37.55 2.68 -25.60
CA ASP A 154 36.42 3.27 -26.30
C ASP A 154 36.29 2.60 -27.69
N MET A 155 35.06 2.28 -28.11
CA MET A 155 34.75 2.02 -29.52
C MET A 155 33.30 2.37 -29.82
N GLU A 156 33.15 3.60 -30.32
CA GLU A 156 32.12 4.03 -31.27
C GLU A 156 32.28 3.31 -32.62
N ASP A 157 31.14 3.00 -33.27
CA ASP A 157 30.81 3.01 -34.73
C ASP A 157 29.74 1.91 -34.95
N GLY A 158 28.51 2.20 -35.35
CA GLY A 158 28.16 2.78 -36.64
C GLY A 158 28.00 1.66 -37.67
N VAL A 159 26.76 1.35 -38.08
CA VAL A 159 26.29 1.13 -39.48
C VAL A 159 25.05 0.22 -39.60
N ASP A 160 24.16 0.70 -40.46
CA ASP A 160 22.93 0.14 -41.00
C ASP A 160 23.08 -1.20 -41.75
N HIS A 161 21.97 -1.95 -41.88
CA HIS A 161 21.30 -2.31 -43.15
C HIS A 161 20.58 -3.68 -43.10
N LEU A 162 19.34 -3.64 -43.59
CA LEU A 162 18.35 -4.68 -43.84
C LEU A 162 18.84 -5.95 -44.60
N THR A 163 18.25 -7.11 -44.32
CA THR A 163 17.38 -7.90 -45.24
C THR A 163 17.40 -9.41 -44.98
N VAL A 164 16.19 -9.94 -44.76
CA VAL A 164 15.60 -11.18 -45.29
C VAL A 164 16.25 -12.54 -44.99
N GLY A 165 15.47 -13.41 -44.32
CA GLY A 165 15.68 -14.86 -44.35
C GLY A 165 14.81 -15.67 -43.39
N GLU A 166 13.48 -15.67 -43.55
CA GLU A 166 12.62 -16.76 -43.05
C GLU A 166 12.67 -17.91 -44.08
N PRO A 167 12.76 -19.20 -43.69
CA PRO A 167 11.54 -19.94 -43.31
C PRO A 167 11.79 -21.00 -42.22
N GLY A 168 10.97 -21.00 -41.16
CA GLY A 168 11.15 -21.97 -40.06
C GLY A 168 9.90 -22.14 -39.20
N ARG A 169 8.84 -22.69 -39.81
CA ARG A 169 7.56 -23.02 -39.17
C ARG A 169 7.74 -24.04 -38.03
N GLY A 170 7.94 -23.55 -36.81
CA GLY A 170 7.75 -24.30 -35.57
C GLY A 170 6.31 -24.18 -35.06
N PRO A 171 5.75 -25.22 -34.41
CA PRO A 171 4.33 -25.25 -34.04
C PRO A 171 4.01 -24.18 -32.98
N THR A 172 2.97 -23.41 -33.26
CA THR A 172 2.36 -22.44 -32.35
C THR A 172 1.94 -23.12 -31.04
N PRO A 173 2.28 -22.58 -29.85
CA PRO A 173 1.67 -23.03 -28.61
C PRO A 173 0.18 -22.68 -28.67
N MET A 174 -0.68 -23.71 -28.63
CA MET A 174 -2.11 -23.51 -28.41
C MET A 174 -2.29 -22.99 -26.99
N VAL A 175 -2.72 -21.74 -26.89
CA VAL A 175 -3.22 -21.11 -25.67
C VAL A 175 -4.69 -21.51 -25.57
N ASP A 176 -5.03 -22.32 -24.56
CA ASP A 176 -6.41 -22.57 -24.19
C ASP A 176 -7.00 -21.31 -23.52
N ALA A 177 -8.30 -21.10 -23.69
CA ALA A 177 -9.03 -19.87 -23.32
C ALA A 177 -9.16 -19.59 -21.81
N ASP A 178 -8.38 -20.25 -20.95
CA ASP A 178 -8.46 -20.15 -19.49
C ASP A 178 -7.11 -19.88 -18.80
N GLY A 179 -6.11 -19.37 -19.54
CA GLY A 179 -4.94 -18.68 -18.95
C GLY A 179 -4.08 -19.47 -17.95
N TRP A 180 -4.24 -20.79 -17.84
CA TRP A 180 -3.53 -21.60 -16.85
C TRP A 180 -2.56 -22.58 -17.50
N THR A 181 -1.27 -22.48 -17.15
CA THR A 181 -0.26 -23.45 -17.56
C THR A 181 -0.26 -24.63 -16.59
N VAL A 182 -0.58 -25.83 -17.08
CA VAL A 182 -0.50 -27.07 -16.30
C VAL A 182 0.96 -27.53 -16.22
N VAL A 183 1.59 -27.34 -15.06
CA VAL A 183 2.89 -27.96 -14.77
C VAL A 183 2.69 -29.44 -14.47
N SER A 184 3.20 -30.31 -15.34
CA SER A 184 3.19 -31.75 -15.10
C SER A 184 4.26 -32.11 -14.05
N SER A 185 3.81 -32.59 -12.89
CA SER A 185 4.70 -33.07 -11.81
C SER A 185 5.52 -34.28 -12.28
N ARG A 186 6.84 -34.10 -12.38
CA ARG A 186 7.77 -35.19 -12.74
C ARG A 186 8.04 -36.08 -11.52
N ARG A 187 7.33 -37.20 -11.46
CA ARG A 187 7.57 -38.28 -10.50
C ARG A 187 8.90 -38.99 -10.81
N ASN A 188 9.94 -38.76 -10.01
CA ASN A 188 11.19 -39.51 -10.10
C ASN A 188 11.05 -40.85 -9.34
N ARG A 189 10.95 -41.95 -10.08
CA ARG A 189 11.24 -43.31 -9.61
C ARG A 189 12.67 -43.66 -10.06
N GLY A 190 13.52 -43.98 -9.11
CA GLY A 190 14.82 -44.66 -9.30
C GLY A 190 15.56 -44.59 -7.96
N GLY A 191 16.06 -45.66 -7.34
CA GLY A 191 16.47 -46.95 -7.87
C GLY A 191 17.99 -47.04 -7.87
N THR A 192 18.60 -47.28 -6.71
CA THR A 192 20.03 -47.62 -6.53
C THR A 192 20.11 -48.48 -5.26
N ARG A 193 20.27 -49.81 -5.40
CA ARG A 193 21.54 -50.57 -5.33
C ARG A 193 22.08 -50.71 -3.92
#